data_AF-A0A935KNG3-F1
#
_entry.id   AF-A0A935KNG3-F1
#
_cell.length_a   1.000
_cell.length_b   1.000
_cell.length_c   1.000
_cell.angle_alpha   90.00
_cell.angle_beta   90.00
_cell.angle_gamma   90.00
#
_symmetry.space_group_name_H-M   'P 1'
#
loop_
_entity.id
_entity.type
_entity.pdbx_description
1 polymer ?
#
loop_
_entity_poly.entity_id
_entity_poly.type
_entity_poly.pdbx_seq_one_letter_code
_entity_poly.pdbx_strand_id
1 'polypeptide(L)'
;MSLPAELEQPRPAAWRRLVGSRPLWLIVLSLGVTCWALSAPLYLDAVSRIGLNPDLRQLGHLWDRLIYPPSEHFNFDRNDPSRPVVFALYTLIWQLSPNDPFGFTLCNLLLHALNAVLAYLCCRWVLRRLWPEQPPESAAFVAAALFALSPLNVGTAIYSYALTDVLALTFSLVTVIAFVRASPRAAGRSAAVLGDRWGGGRGARAEGGGRGGGGGGGGGGGPGGGGGGGGGGGGGGGGGGQGSCGPGAGGLSRRSAWWRASSRSSPWR
;
A
#
# COMPACT_ATOMS: atom_id res chain seq x y z
N MET A 1 28.32 19.28 -56.09
CA MET A 1 28.68 18.71 -54.78
C MET A 1 27.51 19.02 -53.84
N SER A 2 26.46 18.20 -53.90
CA SER A 2 25.21 18.38 -53.16
C SER A 2 25.13 17.33 -52.05
N LEU A 3 24.98 17.79 -50.81
CA LEU A 3 24.86 16.95 -49.62
C LEU A 3 23.61 16.06 -49.70
N PRO A 4 23.65 14.81 -49.22
CA PRO A 4 22.46 13.96 -49.18
C PRO A 4 21.49 14.46 -48.12
N ALA A 5 20.22 14.58 -48.52
CA ALA A 5 19.10 14.85 -47.62
C ALA A 5 19.04 13.73 -46.56
N GLU A 6 19.31 14.10 -45.31
CA GLU A 6 19.15 13.23 -44.16
C GLU A 6 17.65 12.90 -44.04
N LEU A 7 17.28 11.67 -44.40
CA LEU A 7 15.90 11.17 -44.31
C LEU A 7 15.48 11.18 -42.84
N GLU A 8 14.73 12.22 -42.46
CA GLU A 8 14.14 12.35 -41.13
C GLU A 8 13.23 11.13 -40.87
N GLN A 9 13.73 10.18 -40.09
CA GLN A 9 12.95 8.97 -39.81
C GLN A 9 11.69 9.35 -39.01
N PRO A 10 10.51 8.87 -39.40
CA PRO A 10 9.27 9.25 -38.75
C PRO A 10 9.29 8.80 -37.29
N ARG A 11 9.13 9.77 -36.37
CA ARG A 11 9.02 9.46 -34.94
C ARG A 11 7.84 8.50 -34.73
N PRO A 12 8.04 7.37 -34.02
CA PRO A 12 6.96 6.42 -33.80
C PRO A 12 5.79 7.09 -33.07
N ALA A 13 4.57 6.81 -33.53
CA ALA A 13 3.34 7.36 -32.97
C ALA A 13 3.28 7.19 -31.44
N ALA A 14 2.80 8.22 -30.74
CA ALA A 14 2.81 8.29 -29.27
C ALA A 14 2.19 7.07 -28.58
N TRP A 15 1.15 6.46 -29.18
CA TRP A 15 0.49 5.27 -28.64
C TRP A 15 1.43 4.05 -28.57
N ARG A 16 2.37 3.88 -29.50
CA ARG A 16 3.35 2.77 -29.47
C ARG A 16 4.32 2.89 -28.29
N ARG A 17 4.65 4.13 -27.91
CA ARG A 17 5.49 4.41 -26.73
C ARG A 17 4.72 4.15 -25.43
N LEU A 18 3.43 4.48 -25.40
CA LEU A 18 2.56 4.23 -24.25
C LEU A 18 2.32 2.73 -24.03
N VAL A 19 2.01 1.97 -25.08
CA VAL A 19 1.81 0.51 -25.03
C VAL A 19 3.09 -0.24 -24.60
N GLY A 20 4.27 0.30 -24.93
CA GLY A 20 5.55 -0.24 -24.46
C GLY A 20 5.94 0.16 -23.03
N SER A 21 5.16 1.00 -22.34
CA SER A 21 5.55 1.54 -21.04
C SER A 21 5.25 0.55 -19.90
N ARG A 22 6.28 0.24 -19.09
CA ARG A 22 6.15 -0.62 -17.91
C ARG A 22 5.06 -0.19 -16.92
N PRO A 23 4.84 1.12 -16.63
CA PRO A 23 3.75 1.55 -15.75
C PRO A 23 2.36 1.18 -16.27
N LEU A 24 2.13 1.25 -17.58
CA LEU A 24 0.84 0.87 -18.17
C LEU A 24 0.55 -0.61 -17.91
N TRP A 25 1.54 -1.48 -18.10
CA TRP A 25 1.38 -2.91 -17.83
C TRP A 25 1.11 -3.20 -16.35
N LEU A 26 1.67 -2.44 -15.42
CA LEU A 26 1.35 -2.57 -13.99
C LEU A 26 -0.11 -2.19 -13.70
N ILE A 27 -0.61 -1.14 -14.34
CA ILE A 27 -2.03 -0.74 -14.21
C ILE A 27 -2.92 -1.85 -14.78
N VAL A 28 -2.62 -2.34 -15.99
CA VAL A 28 -3.39 -3.42 -16.64
C VAL A 28 -3.39 -4.69 -15.79
N LEU A 29 -2.24 -5.10 -15.25
CA LEU A 29 -2.15 -6.28 -14.38
C LEU A 29 -2.94 -6.09 -13.10
N SER A 30 -2.78 -4.94 -12.42
CA SER A 30 -3.47 -4.66 -11.16
C SER A 30 -4.98 -4.65 -11.34
N LEU A 31 -5.48 -3.93 -12.34
CA LEU A 31 -6.92 -3.84 -12.60
C LEU A 31 -7.47 -5.14 -13.19
N GLY A 32 -6.72 -5.83 -14.05
CA GLY A 32 -7.16 -7.09 -14.65
C GLY A 32 -7.40 -8.20 -13.64
N VAL A 33 -6.57 -8.27 -12.58
CA VAL A 33 -6.73 -9.26 -11.50
C VAL A 33 -7.83 -8.88 -10.50
N THR A 34 -8.13 -7.60 -10.36
CA THR A 34 -9.05 -7.10 -9.32
C THR A 34 -10.40 -6.64 -9.84
N CYS A 35 -10.59 -6.45 -11.15
CA CYS A 35 -11.80 -5.87 -11.72
C CYS A 35 -13.08 -6.65 -11.40
N TRP A 36 -12.98 -7.96 -11.17
CA TRP A 36 -14.11 -8.79 -10.75
C TRP A 36 -14.72 -8.32 -9.42
N ALA A 37 -13.92 -7.70 -8.54
CA ALA A 37 -14.36 -7.20 -7.24
C ALA A 37 -15.23 -5.94 -7.35
N LEU A 38 -15.27 -5.26 -8.51
CA LEU A 38 -16.13 -4.10 -8.71
C LEU A 38 -17.62 -4.44 -8.54
N SER A 39 -17.99 -5.69 -8.79
CA SER A 39 -19.35 -6.19 -8.61
C SER A 39 -19.57 -6.88 -7.25
N ALA A 40 -18.56 -6.89 -6.37
CA ALA A 40 -18.66 -7.55 -5.08
C ALA A 40 -19.50 -6.72 -4.09
N PRO A 41 -20.35 -7.37 -3.27
CA PRO A 41 -21.08 -6.68 -2.22
C PRO A 41 -20.15 -6.27 -1.07
N LEU A 42 -20.62 -5.38 -0.20
CA LEU A 42 -19.94 -5.11 1.07
C LEU A 42 -19.90 -6.39 1.92
N TYR A 43 -18.76 -6.64 2.56
CA TYR A 43 -18.54 -7.79 3.44
C TYR A 43 -17.71 -7.37 4.67
N LEU A 44 -17.73 -8.18 5.73
CA LEU A 44 -17.10 -7.88 7.02
C LEU A 44 -17.59 -6.54 7.61
N ASP A 45 -16.70 -5.80 8.27
CA ASP A 45 -16.98 -4.51 8.89
C ASP A 45 -17.25 -3.39 7.88
N ALA A 46 -17.04 -3.59 6.57
CA ALA A 46 -17.51 -2.65 5.55
C ALA A 46 -19.05 -2.50 5.58
N VAL A 47 -19.78 -3.55 5.98
CA VAL A 47 -21.25 -3.50 6.06
C VAL A 47 -21.71 -2.47 7.11
N SER A 48 -21.14 -2.52 8.32
CA SER A 48 -21.47 -1.57 9.39
C SER A 48 -20.85 -0.19 9.13
N ARG A 49 -19.57 -0.15 8.74
CA ARG A 49 -18.79 1.11 8.63
C ARG A 49 -19.12 1.93 7.39
N ILE A 50 -19.59 1.30 6.32
CA ILE A 50 -19.96 1.97 5.07
C ILE A 50 -21.48 1.91 4.86
N GLY A 51 -22.07 0.70 4.86
CA GLY A 51 -23.49 0.52 4.51
C GLY A 51 -24.46 1.09 5.54
N LEU A 52 -24.24 0.80 6.83
CA LEU A 52 -25.13 1.20 7.92
C LEU A 52 -24.76 2.56 8.53
N ASN A 53 -23.60 3.11 8.19
CA ASN A 53 -23.06 4.30 8.82
C ASN A 53 -23.89 5.55 8.51
N PRO A 54 -24.56 6.16 9.51
CA PRO A 54 -25.35 7.37 9.30
C PRO A 54 -24.47 8.61 9.08
N ASP A 55 -23.19 8.55 9.47
CA ASP A 55 -22.28 9.68 9.43
C ASP A 55 -21.94 10.08 7.99
N LEU A 56 -21.85 9.11 7.07
CA LEU A 56 -21.55 9.31 5.65
C LEU A 56 -22.69 9.98 4.86
N ARG A 57 -23.91 9.98 5.41
CA ARG A 57 -25.13 10.36 4.67
C ARG A 57 -25.36 11.87 4.64
N GLN A 58 -24.77 12.63 5.55
CA GLN A 58 -25.07 14.06 5.72
C GLN A 58 -23.78 14.90 5.61
N LEU A 59 -23.75 15.79 4.62
CA LEU A 59 -22.64 16.73 4.42
C LEU A 59 -22.66 17.92 5.39
N GLY A 60 -23.85 18.28 5.90
CA GLY A 60 -24.03 19.48 6.74
C GLY A 60 -23.29 19.42 8.08
N HIS A 61 -22.98 18.22 8.57
CA HIS A 61 -22.24 17.99 9.82
C HIS A 61 -20.88 17.34 9.58
N LEU A 62 -20.30 17.51 8.38
CA LEU A 62 -19.01 16.89 8.04
C LEU A 62 -17.93 17.29 9.04
N TRP A 63 -17.79 18.59 9.34
CA TRP A 63 -16.79 19.10 10.27
C TRP A 63 -16.97 18.56 11.68
N ASP A 64 -18.22 18.51 12.15
CA ASP A 64 -18.56 17.98 13.48
C ASP A 64 -18.24 16.49 13.59
N ARG A 65 -18.26 15.74 12.49
CA ARG A 65 -18.02 14.28 12.45
C ARG A 65 -16.58 13.92 12.08
N LEU A 66 -15.82 14.86 11.55
CA LEU A 66 -14.42 14.68 11.17
C LEU A 66 -13.52 14.55 12.40
N ILE A 67 -13.79 15.38 13.41
CA ILE A 67 -13.05 15.46 14.67
C ILE A 67 -14.08 15.62 15.79
N TYR A 68 -14.50 14.51 16.40
CA TYR A 68 -15.39 14.55 17.56
C TYR A 68 -14.76 13.83 18.75
N PRO A 69 -15.13 14.21 20.00
CA PRO A 69 -14.58 13.60 21.20
C PRO A 69 -14.91 12.11 21.21
N PRO A 70 -13.95 11.21 21.53
CA PRO A 70 -14.25 9.80 21.71
C PRO A 70 -15.44 9.68 22.66
N SER A 71 -16.57 9.16 22.18
CA SER A 71 -17.68 8.85 23.07
C SER A 71 -17.23 7.79 24.05
N GLU A 72 -17.60 7.91 25.33
CA GLU A 72 -17.30 6.90 26.36
C GLU A 72 -17.76 5.49 25.95
N HIS A 73 -18.69 5.41 25.00
CA HIS A 73 -19.13 4.17 24.36
C HIS A 73 -18.64 4.08 22.92
N PHE A 74 -17.87 3.03 22.63
CA PHE A 74 -17.46 2.67 21.28
C PHE A 74 -18.68 2.25 20.45
N ASN A 75 -18.91 2.92 19.32
CA ASN A 75 -20.01 2.61 18.40
C ASN A 75 -19.45 2.08 17.07
N PHE A 76 -19.77 0.83 16.74
CA PHE A 76 -19.30 0.16 15.52
C PHE A 76 -19.90 0.74 14.23
N ASP A 77 -21.03 1.43 14.32
CA ASP A 77 -21.75 1.97 13.17
C ASP A 77 -21.41 3.44 12.90
N ARG A 78 -20.48 4.04 13.66
CA ARG A 78 -20.08 5.45 13.52
C ARG A 78 -18.69 5.60 12.93
N ASN A 79 -18.37 6.83 12.53
CA ASN A 79 -17.04 7.17 12.08
C ASN A 79 -15.96 7.00 13.17
N ASP A 80 -14.76 6.60 12.76
CA ASP A 80 -13.57 6.59 13.62
C ASP A 80 -12.90 7.98 13.59
N PRO A 81 -12.88 8.74 14.70
CA PRO A 81 -12.31 10.08 14.74
C PRO A 81 -10.78 10.09 14.52
N SER A 82 -10.10 8.95 14.63
CA SER A 82 -8.67 8.84 14.36
C SER A 82 -8.33 8.85 12.87
N ARG A 83 -9.33 8.76 11.97
CA ARG A 83 -9.13 8.62 10.51
C ARG A 83 -9.89 9.69 9.69
N PRO A 84 -9.68 10.99 9.94
CA PRO A 84 -10.47 12.07 9.34
C PRO A 84 -10.40 12.11 7.81
N VAL A 85 -9.24 11.81 7.22
CA VAL A 85 -9.06 11.78 5.76
C VAL A 85 -9.85 10.64 5.12
N VAL A 86 -9.82 9.46 5.75
CA VAL A 86 -10.55 8.27 5.27
C VAL A 86 -12.04 8.53 5.36
N PHE A 87 -12.51 9.11 6.46
CA PHE A 87 -13.90 9.52 6.62
C PHE A 87 -14.36 10.51 5.55
N ALA A 88 -13.57 11.56 5.30
CA ALA A 88 -13.89 12.55 4.28
C ALA A 88 -14.01 11.90 2.89
N LEU A 89 -13.08 11.02 2.54
CA LEU A 89 -13.10 10.30 1.28
C LEU A 89 -14.28 9.35 1.17
N TYR A 90 -14.59 8.58 2.22
CA TYR A 90 -15.78 7.73 2.24
C TYR A 90 -17.07 8.51 2.16
N THR A 91 -17.16 9.67 2.81
CA THR A 91 -18.31 10.54 2.70
C THR A 91 -18.44 11.02 1.25
N LEU A 92 -17.37 11.50 0.62
CA LEU A 92 -17.38 11.91 -0.77
C LEU A 92 -17.80 10.78 -1.73
N ILE A 93 -17.21 9.59 -1.58
CA ILE A 93 -17.54 8.42 -2.40
C ILE A 93 -19.02 8.06 -2.23
N TRP A 94 -19.53 8.05 -1.00
CA TRP A 94 -20.95 7.78 -0.73
C TRP A 94 -21.86 8.79 -1.43
N GLN A 95 -21.50 10.08 -1.43
CA GLN A 95 -22.32 11.11 -2.11
C GLN A 95 -22.32 10.93 -3.63
N LEU A 96 -21.24 10.39 -4.22
CA LEU A 96 -21.16 10.11 -5.66
C LEU A 96 -21.84 8.79 -6.05
N SER A 97 -21.89 7.82 -5.13
CA SER A 97 -22.41 6.47 -5.36
C SER A 97 -23.22 6.00 -4.14
N PRO A 98 -24.42 6.60 -3.89
CA PRO A 98 -25.18 6.30 -2.68
C PRO A 98 -25.69 4.85 -2.69
N ASN A 99 -25.46 4.13 -1.60
CA ASN A 99 -25.88 2.73 -1.42
C ASN A 99 -25.30 1.73 -2.45
N ASP A 100 -24.23 2.10 -3.15
CA ASP A 100 -23.57 1.25 -4.12
C ASP A 100 -22.12 0.97 -3.69
N PRO A 101 -21.73 -0.31 -3.46
CA PRO A 101 -20.36 -0.68 -3.10
C PRO A 101 -19.32 -0.33 -4.17
N PHE A 102 -19.76 -0.19 -5.43
CA PHE A 102 -18.89 0.03 -6.59
C PHE A 102 -17.89 1.16 -6.38
N GLY A 103 -18.35 2.34 -5.93
CA GLY A 103 -17.49 3.51 -5.78
C GLY A 103 -16.33 3.31 -4.78
N PHE A 104 -16.61 2.59 -3.69
CA PHE A 104 -15.62 2.30 -2.65
C PHE A 104 -14.56 1.33 -3.15
N THR A 105 -14.99 0.24 -3.78
CA THR A 105 -14.08 -0.75 -4.34
C THR A 105 -13.28 -0.14 -5.49
N LEU A 106 -13.91 0.61 -6.41
CA LEU A 106 -13.22 1.29 -7.50
C LEU A 106 -12.09 2.19 -6.99
N CYS A 107 -12.36 3.00 -5.96
CA CYS A 107 -11.35 3.87 -5.37
C CYS A 107 -10.13 3.07 -4.87
N ASN A 108 -10.36 1.99 -4.11
CA ASN A 108 -9.27 1.12 -3.64
C ASN A 108 -8.50 0.47 -4.78
N LEU A 109 -9.17 0.01 -5.85
CA LEU A 109 -8.49 -0.64 -6.98
C LEU A 109 -7.63 0.35 -7.77
N LEU A 110 -8.12 1.58 -7.97
CA LEU A 110 -7.35 2.65 -8.61
C LEU A 110 -6.12 3.02 -7.77
N LEU A 111 -6.28 3.11 -6.44
CA LEU A 111 -5.17 3.37 -5.53
C LEU A 111 -4.18 2.20 -5.46
N HIS A 112 -4.63 0.94 -5.56
CA HIS A 112 -3.75 -0.23 -5.66
C HIS A 112 -2.92 -0.20 -6.95
N ALA A 113 -3.55 0.11 -8.09
CA ALA A 113 -2.84 0.28 -9.36
C ALA A 113 -1.82 1.44 -9.29
N LEU A 114 -2.20 2.56 -8.65
CA LEU A 114 -1.27 3.66 -8.37
C LEU A 114 -0.10 3.19 -7.48
N ASN A 115 -0.38 2.45 -6.42
CA ASN A 115 0.65 1.90 -5.53
C ASN A 115 1.59 0.94 -6.24
N ALA A 116 1.12 0.13 -7.19
CA ALA A 116 1.99 -0.71 -8.02
C ALA A 116 2.94 0.13 -8.88
N VAL A 117 2.43 1.21 -9.50
CA VAL A 117 3.26 2.16 -10.27
C VAL A 117 4.26 2.87 -9.35
N LEU A 118 3.84 3.34 -8.19
CA LEU A 118 4.71 3.98 -7.21
C LEU A 118 5.77 3.02 -6.66
N ALA A 119 5.43 1.77 -6.40
CA ALA A 119 6.38 0.73 -6.00
C ALA A 119 7.45 0.52 -7.09
N TYR A 120 7.04 0.45 -8.36
CA TYR A 120 7.98 0.40 -9.49
C TYR A 120 8.91 1.62 -9.51
N LEU A 121 8.36 2.82 -9.38
CA LEU A 121 9.16 4.05 -9.37
C LEU A 121 10.12 4.08 -8.18
N CYS A 122 9.67 3.68 -6.99
CA CYS A 122 10.48 3.59 -5.79
C CYS A 122 11.66 2.64 -5.99
N CYS A 123 11.39 1.37 -6.38
CA CYS A 123 12.43 0.40 -6.67
C CYS A 123 13.38 0.89 -7.77
N ARG A 124 12.86 1.49 -8.84
CA ARG A 124 13.68 2.05 -9.93
C ARG A 124 14.61 3.15 -9.43
N TRP A 125 14.14 4.06 -8.57
CA TRP A 125 14.95 5.13 -8.01
C TRP A 125 16.03 4.60 -7.07
N VAL A 126 15.69 3.62 -6.22
CA VAL A 126 16.66 2.95 -5.33
C VAL A 126 17.72 2.22 -6.14
N LEU A 127 17.33 1.40 -7.12
CA LEU A 127 18.27 0.64 -7.95
C LEU A 127 19.19 1.54 -8.78
N ARG A 128 18.70 2.67 -9.29
CA ARG A 128 19.53 3.68 -9.98
C ARG A 128 20.54 4.37 -9.09
N ARG A 129 20.36 4.35 -7.76
CA ARG A 129 21.37 4.82 -6.82
C ARG A 129 22.41 3.75 -6.52
N LEU A 130 21.98 2.51 -6.38
CA LEU A 130 22.86 1.39 -6.01
C LEU A 130 23.71 0.92 -7.19
N TRP A 131 23.16 0.95 -8.41
CA TRP A 131 23.84 0.57 -9.65
C TRP A 131 23.73 1.70 -10.71
N PRO A 132 24.49 2.80 -10.58
CA PRO A 132 24.37 3.96 -11.47
C PRO A 132 24.70 3.67 -12.93
N GLU A 133 25.72 2.85 -13.19
CA GLU A 133 26.18 2.52 -14.54
C GLU A 133 25.21 1.61 -15.30
N GLN A 134 24.64 0.62 -14.61
CA GLN A 134 23.76 -0.40 -15.21
C GLN A 134 22.61 -0.75 -14.27
N PRO A 135 21.62 0.13 -14.11
CA PRO A 135 20.51 -0.11 -13.20
C PRO A 135 19.62 -1.25 -13.73
N PRO A 136 19.37 -2.30 -12.93
CA PRO A 136 18.52 -3.43 -13.35
C PRO A 136 17.04 -3.04 -13.33
N GLU A 137 16.57 -2.25 -14.30
CA GLU A 137 15.20 -1.74 -14.34
C GLU A 137 14.13 -2.84 -14.48
N SER A 138 14.49 -4.01 -15.03
CA SER A 138 13.64 -5.18 -15.07
C SER A 138 13.33 -5.71 -13.67
N ALA A 139 14.30 -5.70 -12.76
CA ALA A 139 14.09 -6.12 -11.37
C ALA A 139 13.09 -5.21 -10.65
N ALA A 140 13.12 -3.89 -10.89
CA ALA A 140 12.11 -2.97 -10.37
C ALA A 140 10.70 -3.33 -10.86
N PHE A 141 10.57 -3.67 -12.14
CA PHE A 141 9.28 -4.06 -12.72
C PHE A 141 8.78 -5.38 -12.15
N VAL A 142 9.64 -6.40 -12.05
CA VAL A 142 9.29 -7.69 -11.45
C VAL A 142 8.87 -7.52 -10.00
N ALA A 143 9.60 -6.73 -9.20
CA ALA A 143 9.22 -6.45 -7.81
C ALA A 143 7.84 -5.78 -7.71
N ALA A 144 7.55 -4.80 -8.57
CA ALA A 144 6.25 -4.13 -8.59
C ALA A 144 5.12 -5.03 -9.10
N ALA A 145 5.39 -5.92 -10.06
CA ALA A 145 4.42 -6.90 -10.54
C ALA A 145 4.10 -7.94 -9.45
N LEU A 146 5.11 -8.43 -8.73
CA LEU A 146 4.92 -9.30 -7.57
C LEU A 146 4.10 -8.60 -6.47
N PHE A 147 4.36 -7.31 -6.23
CA PHE A 147 3.52 -6.51 -5.34
C PHE A 147 2.06 -6.44 -5.82
N ALA A 148 1.84 -6.12 -7.10
CA ALA A 148 0.51 -5.96 -7.68
C ALA A 148 -0.32 -7.26 -7.67
N LEU A 149 0.34 -8.39 -7.87
CA LEU A 149 -0.25 -9.73 -7.98
C LEU A 149 -0.24 -10.52 -6.67
N SER A 150 0.43 -10.01 -5.63
CA SER A 150 0.51 -10.68 -4.33
C SER A 150 -0.89 -10.87 -3.73
N PRO A 151 -1.27 -12.10 -3.33
CA PRO A 151 -2.57 -12.37 -2.73
C PRO A 151 -2.88 -11.48 -1.52
N LEU A 152 -1.85 -11.13 -0.73
CA LEU A 152 -2.00 -10.25 0.42
C LEU A 152 -2.45 -8.85 -0.01
N ASN A 153 -1.78 -8.26 -1.00
CA ASN A 153 -2.09 -6.90 -1.45
C ASN A 153 -3.38 -6.85 -2.27
N VAL A 154 -3.64 -7.89 -3.08
CA VAL A 154 -4.92 -8.06 -3.78
C VAL A 154 -6.06 -8.15 -2.77
N GLY A 155 -5.90 -8.93 -1.70
CA GLY A 155 -6.87 -9.05 -0.62
C GLY A 155 -7.18 -7.70 0.05
N THR A 156 -6.15 -6.89 0.31
CA THR A 156 -6.33 -5.51 0.81
C THR A 156 -7.04 -4.62 -0.21
N ALA A 157 -6.67 -4.69 -1.50
CA ALA A 157 -7.25 -3.84 -2.54
C ALA A 157 -8.75 -4.11 -2.77
N ILE A 158 -9.16 -5.38 -2.78
CA ILE A 158 -10.58 -5.74 -2.98
C ILE A 158 -11.43 -5.48 -1.74
N TYR A 159 -10.80 -5.27 -0.58
CA TYR A 159 -11.52 -4.99 0.66
C TYR A 159 -11.92 -3.52 0.73
N SER A 160 -13.20 -3.20 0.48
CA SER A 160 -13.70 -1.82 0.37
C SER A 160 -13.42 -0.93 1.58
N TYR A 161 -13.28 -1.52 2.78
CA TYR A 161 -12.97 -0.78 4.01
C TYR A 161 -11.46 -0.59 4.28
N ALA A 162 -10.58 -1.16 3.45
CA ALA A 162 -9.12 -1.05 3.60
C ALA A 162 -8.52 0.27 3.11
N LEU A 163 -9.33 1.29 2.81
CA LEU A 163 -8.85 2.55 2.20
C LEU A 163 -7.73 3.20 3.02
N THR A 164 -7.76 3.02 4.34
CA THR A 164 -6.72 3.52 5.25
C THR A 164 -5.35 2.94 4.89
N ASP A 165 -5.25 1.63 4.72
CA ASP A 165 -3.98 0.93 4.46
C ASP A 165 -3.46 1.26 3.06
N VAL A 166 -4.36 1.30 2.08
CA VAL A 166 -3.99 1.61 0.69
C VAL A 166 -3.46 3.05 0.57
N LEU A 167 -4.11 4.02 1.22
CA LEU A 167 -3.63 5.41 1.26
C LEU A 167 -2.34 5.57 2.03
N ALA A 168 -2.21 4.92 3.19
CA ALA A 168 -0.99 4.96 3.99
C ALA A 168 0.22 4.49 3.17
N LEU A 169 0.07 3.43 2.37
CA LEU A 169 1.09 2.97 1.45
C LEU A 169 1.38 4.00 0.34
N THR A 170 0.35 4.62 -0.25
CA THR A 170 0.53 5.67 -1.28
C THR A 170 1.41 6.80 -0.76
N PHE A 171 1.07 7.38 0.39
CA PHE A 171 1.84 8.47 0.98
C PHE A 171 3.24 8.03 1.42
N SER A 172 3.39 6.80 1.93
CA SER A 172 4.69 6.25 2.28
C SER A 172 5.61 6.12 1.06
N LEU A 173 5.11 5.57 -0.04
CA LEU A 173 5.88 5.44 -1.28
C LEU A 173 6.25 6.80 -1.87
N VAL A 174 5.31 7.75 -1.91
CA VAL A 174 5.58 9.12 -2.37
C VAL A 174 6.68 9.76 -1.52
N THR A 175 6.62 9.59 -0.20
CA THR A 175 7.61 10.12 0.74
C THR A 175 8.99 9.51 0.48
N VAL A 176 9.09 8.19 0.34
CA VAL A 176 10.36 7.51 0.05
C VAL A 176 10.92 7.94 -1.31
N ILE A 177 10.08 8.04 -2.34
CA ILE A 177 10.50 8.53 -3.66
C ILE A 177 11.03 9.96 -3.55
N ALA A 178 10.33 10.85 -2.86
CA ALA A 178 10.76 12.23 -2.66
C ALA A 178 12.11 12.29 -1.91
N PHE A 179 12.25 11.54 -0.81
CA PHE A 179 13.48 11.43 -0.03
C PHE A 179 14.66 10.92 -0.86
N VAL A 180 14.45 9.82 -1.60
CA VAL A 180 15.45 9.24 -2.50
C VAL A 180 15.75 10.17 -3.67
N ARG A 181 14.87 11.07 -4.08
CA ARG A 181 15.18 12.06 -5.12
C ARG A 181 15.93 13.28 -4.60
N ALA A 182 15.60 13.73 -3.40
CA ALA A 182 16.21 14.90 -2.77
C ALA A 182 17.60 14.63 -2.19
N SER A 183 17.87 13.40 -1.77
CA SER A 183 19.16 13.03 -1.18
C SER A 183 20.31 13.27 -2.16
N PRO A 184 21.40 13.97 -1.82
CA PRO A 184 22.57 14.03 -2.71
C PRO A 184 23.10 12.62 -3.01
N ARG A 185 23.70 12.42 -4.18
CA ARG A 185 24.53 11.23 -4.38
C ARG A 185 25.75 11.41 -3.50
N ALA A 186 25.99 10.50 -2.56
CA ALA A 186 27.21 10.53 -1.76
C ALA A 186 28.40 10.50 -2.74
N ALA A 187 29.09 11.61 -2.89
CA ALA A 187 30.29 11.69 -3.68
C ALA A 187 31.33 10.76 -3.03
N GLY A 188 31.60 9.63 -3.67
CA GLY A 188 32.84 8.88 -3.52
C GLY A 188 33.23 8.36 -2.12
N ARG A 189 32.31 8.10 -1.19
CA ARG A 189 32.67 7.54 0.14
C ARG A 189 32.30 6.08 0.40
N SER A 190 31.61 5.41 -0.53
CA SER A 190 31.11 4.04 -0.30
C SER A 190 31.93 2.92 -0.95
N ALA A 191 32.94 3.22 -1.78
CA ALA A 191 33.83 2.19 -2.33
C ALA A 191 34.97 1.82 -1.36
N ALA A 192 35.43 2.75 -0.51
CA ALA A 192 36.54 2.51 0.41
C ALA A 192 36.14 1.69 1.65
N VAL A 193 34.93 1.88 2.18
CA VAL A 193 34.54 1.29 3.48
C VAL A 193 34.06 -0.18 3.38
N LEU A 194 33.61 -0.61 2.19
CA LEU A 194 33.21 -2.01 1.94
C LEU A 194 34.31 -2.85 1.26
N GLY A 195 35.28 -2.22 0.59
CA GLY A 195 36.45 -2.91 0.00
C GLY A 195 37.44 -3.41 1.06
N ASP A 196 37.62 -2.66 2.15
CA ASP A 196 38.61 -2.98 3.19
C ASP A 196 38.18 -4.10 4.15
N ARG A 197 36.88 -4.46 4.19
CA ARG A 197 36.37 -5.48 5.13
C ARG A 197 36.14 -6.87 4.54
N TRP A 198 36.26 -7.06 3.22
CA TRP A 198 36.10 -8.38 2.58
C TRP A 198 37.28 -8.81 1.69
N GLY A 199 38.28 -7.94 1.47
CA GLY A 199 39.49 -8.22 0.69
C GLY A 199 40.58 -8.94 1.48
N GLY A 200 40.26 -10.02 2.20
CA GLY A 200 41.24 -10.84 2.91
C GLY A 200 42.01 -11.76 1.96
N GLY A 201 43.26 -11.42 1.66
CA GLY A 201 44.31 -12.40 1.32
C GLY A 201 44.73 -12.49 -0.15
N ARG A 202 45.51 -11.52 -0.65
CA ARG A 202 46.53 -11.80 -1.67
C ARG A 202 47.90 -11.79 -1.00
N GLY A 203 48.41 -12.99 -0.70
CA GLY A 203 49.83 -13.19 -0.44
C GLY A 203 50.60 -13.02 -1.75
N ALA A 204 51.24 -11.87 -1.91
CA ALA A 204 52.31 -11.67 -2.88
C ALA A 204 53.54 -11.23 -2.11
N ARG A 205 54.44 -12.20 -1.89
CA ARG A 205 55.76 -12.00 -1.33
C ARG A 205 56.63 -11.40 -2.44
N ALA A 206 57.06 -10.15 -2.27
CA ALA A 206 58.14 -9.57 -3.04
C ALA A 206 59.05 -8.79 -2.06
N GLU A 207 60.30 -9.23 -2.02
CA GLU A 207 61.41 -8.62 -1.31
C GLU A 207 61.71 -7.21 -1.83
N GLY A 208 62.25 -6.35 -0.98
CA GLY A 208 62.84 -5.08 -1.40
C GLY A 208 62.93 -4.08 -0.26
N GLY A 209 64.12 -3.92 0.30
CA GLY A 209 64.39 -3.09 1.48
C GLY A 209 64.27 -1.58 1.23
N GLY A 210 64.05 -0.86 2.33
CA GLY A 210 64.07 0.61 2.36
C GLY A 210 63.82 1.13 3.77
N ARG A 211 64.86 1.70 4.37
CA ARG A 211 64.88 2.31 5.72
C ARG A 211 64.15 3.66 5.75
N GLY A 212 63.64 4.01 6.94
CA GLY A 212 63.22 5.36 7.35
C GLY A 212 61.70 5.44 7.56
N GLY A 213 61.13 5.95 8.65
CA GLY A 213 61.62 6.72 9.79
C GLY A 213 60.45 7.58 10.30
N GLY A 214 60.18 7.56 11.62
CA GLY A 214 59.22 8.46 12.32
C GLY A 214 57.73 8.21 12.03
N GLY A 215 56.77 8.32 12.95
CA GLY A 215 56.71 8.84 14.32
C GLY A 215 55.24 9.17 14.62
N GLY A 216 54.79 8.93 15.87
CA GLY A 216 53.51 9.40 16.45
C GLY A 216 52.25 8.60 16.05
N GLY A 217 51.27 8.28 16.91
CA GLY A 217 50.96 8.68 18.28
C GLY A 217 49.42 8.59 18.48
N GLY A 218 48.96 8.10 19.64
CA GLY A 218 47.56 8.11 20.13
C GLY A 218 46.74 6.87 19.72
N GLY A 219 46.27 5.98 20.60
CA GLY A 219 45.52 6.21 21.84
C GLY A 219 44.07 6.57 21.45
N GLY A 220 43.05 5.71 21.51
CA GLY A 220 42.54 4.94 22.66
C GLY A 220 41.09 5.39 22.90
N GLY A 221 40.15 4.46 23.12
CA GLY A 221 38.83 4.76 23.69
C GLY A 221 37.59 4.37 22.88
N GLY A 222 37.13 3.12 23.03
CA GLY A 222 35.71 2.89 23.38
C GLY A 222 35.57 2.97 24.91
N PRO A 223 34.41 2.74 25.56
CA PRO A 223 33.13 2.22 25.07
C PRO A 223 31.91 3.06 25.54
N GLY A 224 30.70 2.56 25.29
CA GLY A 224 29.46 2.99 25.96
C GLY A 224 28.29 3.08 24.96
N GLY A 225 27.12 2.48 25.15
CA GLY A 225 26.51 1.85 26.32
C GLY A 225 25.03 2.25 26.39
N GLY A 226 24.16 1.31 26.80
CA GLY A 226 22.75 1.53 27.21
C GLY A 226 21.77 1.72 26.05
N GLY A 227 20.72 0.92 25.90
CA GLY A 227 19.57 0.78 26.81
C GLY A 227 18.37 1.43 26.10
N GLY A 228 17.13 0.97 26.09
CA GLY A 228 16.37 -0.02 26.85
C GLY A 228 14.88 0.26 26.59
N GLY A 229 14.02 -0.68 27.00
CA GLY A 229 12.56 -0.50 27.13
C GLY A 229 11.76 -0.81 25.86
N GLY A 230 10.75 -1.68 25.84
CA GLY A 230 9.96 -2.25 26.92
C GLY A 230 8.51 -1.74 26.84
N GLY A 231 7.54 -2.66 26.76
CA GLY A 231 6.10 -2.41 26.82
C GLY A 231 5.37 -3.08 25.64
N GLY A 232 4.63 -4.18 25.77
CA GLY A 232 4.07 -4.83 26.95
C GLY A 232 2.62 -4.39 27.18
N GLY A 233 1.68 -5.33 27.04
CA GLY A 233 0.26 -5.22 27.44
C GLY A 233 -0.71 -5.31 26.25
N GLY A 234 -1.66 -6.23 26.14
CA GLY A 234 -2.16 -7.25 27.08
C GLY A 234 -3.69 -7.21 27.15
N GLY A 235 -4.33 -8.38 27.02
CA GLY A 235 -5.71 -8.70 27.43
C GLY A 235 -6.85 -7.95 26.73
N GLY A 236 -8.04 -8.50 26.51
CA GLY A 236 -8.71 -9.63 27.15
C GLY A 236 -10.09 -9.19 27.61
N GLY A 237 -11.12 -10.01 27.36
CA GLY A 237 -12.50 -9.83 27.83
C GLY A 237 -13.50 -9.74 26.66
N GLY A 238 -14.39 -10.70 26.40
CA GLY A 238 -15.05 -11.61 27.33
C GLY A 238 -16.20 -10.89 28.02
N GLY A 239 -17.39 -10.94 27.42
CA GLY A 239 -18.58 -10.29 27.96
C GLY A 239 -19.84 -10.84 27.30
N GLY A 240 -20.30 -11.99 27.79
CA GLY A 240 -21.64 -12.49 27.54
C GLY A 240 -22.66 -11.62 28.28
N GLY A 241 -23.83 -11.44 27.65
CA GLY A 241 -24.97 -10.74 28.24
C GLY A 241 -26.24 -11.23 27.56
N GLN A 242 -26.76 -12.36 28.06
CA GLN A 242 -28.16 -12.74 27.87
C GLN A 242 -29.03 -11.78 28.70
N GLY A 243 -30.16 -11.34 28.15
CA GLY A 243 -31.07 -10.42 28.84
C GLY A 243 -32.34 -10.16 28.04
N SER A 244 -33.19 -11.18 27.95
CA SER A 244 -34.56 -11.16 27.42
C SER A 244 -35.53 -10.36 28.29
N CYS A 245 -36.35 -9.47 27.69
CA CYS A 245 -37.67 -9.08 28.22
C CYS A 245 -38.66 -8.64 27.10
N GLY A 246 -39.57 -9.55 26.69
CA GLY A 246 -41.03 -9.32 26.63
C GLY A 246 -41.70 -8.47 25.53
N PRO A 247 -43.02 -8.68 25.28
CA PRO A 247 -43.63 -8.53 23.95
C PRO A 247 -44.75 -7.45 23.84
N GLY A 248 -45.06 -7.04 22.61
CA GLY A 248 -46.29 -6.32 22.22
C GLY A 248 -46.30 -6.13 20.70
N ALA A 249 -46.92 -7.02 19.91
CA ALA A 249 -48.34 -7.08 19.57
C ALA A 249 -48.85 -5.88 18.73
N GLY A 250 -49.13 -6.11 17.44
CA GLY A 250 -50.11 -5.31 16.67
C GLY A 250 -49.87 -5.12 15.17
N GLY A 251 -50.54 -5.94 14.33
CA GLY A 251 -51.04 -5.59 12.98
C GLY A 251 -50.08 -5.76 11.78
N LEU A 252 -50.16 -6.83 10.98
CA LEU A 252 -50.95 -6.96 9.73
C LEU A 252 -50.56 -5.91 8.66
N SER A 253 -49.99 -6.22 7.48
CA SER A 253 -50.47 -7.14 6.44
C SER A 253 -49.34 -7.43 5.41
N ARG A 254 -49.08 -8.71 5.02
CA ARG A 254 -49.34 -9.32 3.67
C ARG A 254 -48.90 -8.41 2.49
N ARG A 255 -47.99 -8.74 1.56
CA ARG A 255 -47.56 -9.93 0.75
C ARG A 255 -46.30 -9.41 -0.04
N SER A 256 -45.36 -10.16 -0.63
CA SER A 256 -45.37 -11.42 -1.40
C SER A 256 -43.93 -11.79 -1.82
N ALA A 257 -43.70 -13.09 -2.03
CA ALA A 257 -42.66 -13.72 -2.86
C ALA A 257 -41.22 -13.49 -2.40
N TRP A 258 -40.41 -14.50 -2.09
CA TRP A 258 -39.93 -15.55 -2.99
C TRP A 258 -39.41 -16.74 -2.15
N TRP A 259 -39.25 -17.88 -2.82
CA TRP A 259 -38.70 -19.17 -2.35
C TRP A 259 -39.69 -20.19 -1.77
N ARG A 260 -40.18 -21.03 -2.67
CA ARG A 260 -40.58 -22.41 -2.36
C ARG A 260 -39.93 -23.36 -3.36
N ALA A 261 -39.44 -24.47 -2.80
CA ALA A 261 -39.19 -25.78 -3.39
C ALA A 261 -37.84 -26.05 -4.10
N SER A 262 -36.97 -26.77 -3.37
CA SER A 262 -36.57 -28.11 -3.79
C SER A 262 -36.14 -28.98 -2.59
N SER A 263 -37.14 -29.61 -1.96
CA SER A 263 -36.92 -30.81 -1.15
C SER A 263 -36.95 -32.03 -2.07
N ARG A 264 -35.83 -32.73 -2.22
CA ARG A 264 -35.83 -34.17 -2.55
C ARG A 264 -34.79 -34.88 -1.70
N SER A 265 -35.31 -35.59 -0.72
CA SER A 265 -34.69 -36.72 -0.03
C SER A 265 -34.39 -37.86 -1.01
N SER A 266 -33.27 -38.57 -0.78
CA SER A 266 -33.27 -40.04 -0.77
C SER A 266 -32.02 -40.59 -0.06
N PRO A 267 -32.13 -41.71 0.69
CA PRO A 267 -31.07 -42.23 1.55
C PRO A 267 -30.42 -43.49 0.97
N TRP A 268 -29.08 -43.60 1.06
CA TRP A 268 -28.34 -44.86 0.95
C TRP A 268 -27.09 -44.71 1.84
N ARG A 269 -27.05 -45.45 2.96
CA ARG A 269 -26.16 -46.61 3.22
C ARG A 269 -24.69 -46.24 3.37
#